data_AF-A0A1J5DWY9-F1
#
_entry.id   AF-A0A1J5DWY9-F1
#
_cell.length_a   1.000
_cell.length_b   1.000
_cell.length_c   1.000
_cell.angle_alpha   90.00
_cell.angle_beta   90.00
_cell.angle_gamma   90.00
#
_symmetry.space_group_name_H-M   'P 1'
#
loop_
_entity.id
_entity.type
_entity.pdbx_description
1 polymer ?
#
loop_
_entity_poly.entity_id
_entity_poly.type
_entity_poly.pdbx_seq_one_letter_code
_entity_poly.pdbx_strand_id
1 'polypeptide(L)'
;MIKNGYRILACFVFPCIFALTLLTPDPSDAQRKYRPEMVLPSYYPNEFDGFGRVDRIEGDEIVINDRLLRLSPRYTFSTKRSQRAAREILKAGDMVGFTIGSDGLVAALWLIEPEHSLR
;
A
#
# COMPACT_ATOMS: atom_id res chain seq x y z
N MET A 1 -27.68 -23.46 64.72
CA MET A 1 -28.65 -23.22 63.63
C MET A 1 -27.94 -23.42 62.30
N ILE A 2 -28.56 -24.18 61.40
CA ILE A 2 -28.06 -24.61 60.08
C ILE A 2 -28.26 -23.48 59.05
N LYS A 3 -27.30 -23.28 58.12
CA LYS A 3 -27.48 -23.21 56.64
C LYS A 3 -26.30 -22.53 55.92
N ASN A 4 -25.61 -23.31 55.08
CA ASN A 4 -25.34 -23.11 53.63
C ASN A 4 -25.39 -21.64 53.14
N GLY A 5 -24.33 -21.07 52.56
CA GLY A 5 -23.72 -21.45 51.28
C GLY A 5 -23.75 -20.24 50.33
N TYR A 6 -23.00 -20.34 49.22
CA TYR A 6 -22.83 -19.39 48.09
C TYR A 6 -21.52 -18.58 48.04
N ARG A 7 -20.59 -19.23 47.34
CA ARG A 7 -19.48 -18.71 46.52
C ARG A 7 -19.94 -17.56 45.63
N ILE A 8 -19.07 -16.57 45.40
CA ILE A 8 -18.81 -15.79 44.16
C ILE A 8 -17.60 -14.89 44.52
N LEU A 9 -16.36 -15.36 44.45
CA LEU A 9 -15.43 -15.20 43.32
C LEU A 9 -15.74 -13.97 42.41
N ALA A 10 -15.43 -12.77 42.88
CA ALA A 10 -15.51 -11.55 42.08
C ALA A 10 -14.38 -10.60 42.46
N CYS A 11 -13.16 -10.87 42.01
CA CYS A 11 -12.08 -9.90 41.87
C CYS A 11 -11.03 -10.53 40.96
N PHE A 12 -10.40 -9.73 40.08
CA PHE A 12 -9.28 -10.10 39.19
C PHE A 12 -9.58 -10.59 37.77
N VAL A 13 -10.58 -10.04 37.08
CA VAL A 13 -10.61 -10.14 35.60
C VAL A 13 -11.01 -8.80 34.96
N PHE A 14 -10.39 -7.67 35.32
CA PHE A 14 -10.76 -6.39 34.71
C PHE A 14 -9.69 -5.28 34.73
N PRO A 15 -8.40 -5.58 34.40
CA PRO A 15 -7.67 -4.57 33.64
C PRO A 15 -6.69 -5.18 32.60
N CYS A 16 -7.08 -6.20 31.84
CA CYS A 16 -6.26 -6.68 30.70
C CYS A 16 -6.91 -6.51 29.33
N ILE A 17 -8.16 -6.04 29.25
CA ILE A 17 -8.85 -5.88 27.97
C ILE A 17 -8.63 -4.47 27.37
N PHE A 18 -8.20 -3.49 28.15
CA PHE A 18 -8.06 -2.10 27.68
C PHE A 18 -6.70 -1.73 27.06
N ALA A 19 -5.72 -2.64 27.10
CA ALA A 19 -4.37 -2.38 26.56
C ALA A 19 -4.09 -3.09 25.22
N LEU A 20 -5.09 -3.76 24.62
CA LEU A 20 -4.92 -4.56 23.40
C LEU A 20 -5.79 -4.08 22.22
N THR A 21 -6.27 -2.83 22.24
CA THR A 21 -7.12 -2.28 21.16
C THR A 21 -6.45 -1.17 20.36
N LEU A 22 -5.16 -0.87 20.57
CA LEU A 22 -4.45 0.22 19.88
C LEU A 22 -3.47 -0.23 18.79
N LEU A 23 -3.58 -1.47 18.31
CA LEU A 23 -2.99 -1.90 17.04
C LEU A 23 -4.06 -2.54 16.15
N THR A 24 -5.16 -1.84 15.92
CA THR A 24 -5.87 -2.05 14.67
C THR A 24 -5.05 -1.36 13.58
N PRO A 25 -4.51 -2.07 12.57
CA PRO A 25 -4.07 -1.40 11.36
C PRO A 25 -5.29 -0.65 10.85
N ASP A 26 -5.19 0.67 10.80
CA ASP A 26 -6.24 1.54 10.31
C ASP A 26 -6.64 1.05 8.90
N PRO A 27 -7.88 0.61 8.64
CA PRO A 27 -8.34 0.37 7.29
C PRO A 27 -8.71 1.70 6.63
N SER A 28 -7.97 2.78 6.91
CA SER A 28 -8.08 4.06 6.22
C SER A 28 -7.09 4.12 5.06
N ASP A 29 -7.13 3.10 4.23
CA ASP A 29 -6.93 3.31 2.80
C ASP A 29 -8.03 2.52 2.11
N ALA A 30 -9.02 3.26 1.61
CA ALA A 30 -9.83 2.78 0.52
C ALA A 30 -8.86 2.42 -0.60
N GLN A 31 -8.36 1.17 -0.60
CA GLN A 31 -7.65 0.58 -1.73
C GLN A 31 -8.59 0.78 -2.90
N ARG A 32 -8.37 1.86 -3.67
CA ARG A 32 -8.90 2.05 -5.00
C ARG A 32 -8.30 0.90 -5.79
N LYS A 33 -8.94 -0.26 -5.68
CA LYS A 33 -8.70 -1.41 -6.53
C LYS A 33 -8.78 -0.85 -7.94
N TYR A 34 -7.73 -1.12 -8.70
CA TYR A 34 -7.69 -0.90 -10.13
C TYR A 34 -9.06 -1.22 -10.73
N ARG A 35 -9.73 -0.22 -11.29
CA ARG A 35 -11.02 -0.44 -11.95
C ARG A 35 -10.71 -1.05 -13.32
N PRO A 36 -11.24 -2.24 -13.64
CA PRO A 36 -10.97 -2.90 -14.92
C PRO A 36 -11.45 -2.10 -16.14
N GLU A 37 -12.25 -1.05 -15.93
CA GLU A 37 -12.73 -0.13 -16.98
C GLU A 37 -11.69 0.92 -17.41
N MET A 38 -10.53 0.98 -16.76
CA MET A 38 -9.50 1.97 -17.09
C MET A 38 -8.74 1.57 -18.37
N VAL A 39 -8.98 2.29 -19.46
CA VAL A 39 -8.26 2.08 -20.73
C VAL A 39 -6.81 2.54 -20.57
N LEU A 40 -5.90 1.58 -20.39
CA LEU A 40 -4.47 1.81 -20.33
C LEU A 40 -3.86 1.80 -21.75
N PRO A 41 -2.75 2.54 -21.98
CA PRO A 41 -2.02 2.46 -23.23
C PRO A 41 -1.54 1.02 -23.52
N SER A 42 -1.44 0.65 -24.80
CA SER A 42 -1.07 -0.71 -25.23
C SER A 42 0.32 -1.19 -24.79
N TYR A 43 1.19 -0.28 -24.35
CA TYR A 43 2.52 -0.60 -23.84
C TYR A 43 2.55 -0.78 -22.31
N TYR A 44 1.40 -0.68 -21.65
CA TYR A 44 1.27 -1.08 -20.26
C TYR A 44 1.17 -2.61 -20.23
N PRO A 45 1.67 -3.26 -19.17
CA PRO A 45 1.55 -4.69 -19.07
C PRO A 45 0.08 -5.07 -18.88
N ASN A 46 -0.27 -6.27 -19.33
CA ASN A 46 -1.62 -6.80 -19.12
C ASN A 46 -1.92 -6.98 -17.62
N GLU A 47 -0.89 -7.29 -16.84
CA GLU A 47 -0.98 -7.54 -15.41
C GLU A 47 0.15 -6.81 -14.68
N PHE A 48 -0.17 -6.32 -13.49
CA PHE A 48 0.78 -5.71 -12.58
C PHE A 48 0.88 -6.59 -11.34
N ASP A 49 2.07 -6.66 -10.75
CA ASP A 49 2.29 -7.35 -9.48
C ASP A 49 1.71 -6.55 -8.30
N GLY A 50 1.57 -5.23 -8.48
CA GLY A 50 0.88 -4.39 -7.51
C GLY A 50 0.60 -2.99 -8.01
N PHE A 51 -0.18 -2.27 -7.19
CA PHE A 51 -0.57 -0.89 -7.41
C PHE A 51 -0.64 -0.14 -6.09
N GLY A 52 -0.44 1.17 -6.14
CA GLY A 52 -0.66 2.03 -4.99
C GLY A 52 -0.24 3.46 -5.22
N ARG A 53 -0.47 4.26 -4.19
CA ARG A 53 0.02 5.63 -4.13
C ARG A 53 1.46 5.64 -3.65
N VAL A 54 2.26 6.49 -4.27
CA VAL A 54 3.61 6.76 -3.83
C VAL A 54 3.54 7.64 -2.58
N ASP A 55 4.12 7.20 -1.47
CA ASP A 55 4.21 8.01 -0.26
C ASP A 55 5.57 8.74 -0.22
N ARG A 56 6.62 8.08 -0.71
CA ARG A 56 7.99 8.61 -0.74
C ARG A 56 8.83 7.91 -1.82
N ILE A 57 9.79 8.64 -2.39
CA ILE A 57 10.85 8.10 -3.23
C ILE A 57 12.18 8.62 -2.70
N GLU A 58 13.13 7.73 -2.45
CA GLU A 58 14.46 8.10 -1.95
C GLU A 58 15.51 7.11 -2.47
N GLY A 59 16.47 7.58 -3.26
CA GLY A 59 17.54 6.74 -3.79
C GLY A 59 17.03 5.57 -4.64
N ASP A 60 17.32 4.34 -4.20
CA ASP A 60 16.86 3.08 -4.79
C ASP A 60 15.64 2.50 -4.07
N GLU A 61 14.94 3.29 -3.25
CA GLU A 61 13.77 2.87 -2.51
C GLU A 61 12.54 3.71 -2.86
N ILE A 62 11.38 3.07 -2.86
CA ILE A 62 10.07 3.69 -3.03
C ILE A 62 9.12 3.13 -1.97
N VAL A 63 8.31 4.00 -1.37
CA VAL A 63 7.24 3.62 -0.46
C VAL A 63 5.93 3.72 -1.24
N ILE A 64 5.22 2.60 -1.36
CA ILE A 64 3.93 2.52 -2.05
C ILE A 64 2.89 1.93 -1.10
N ASN A 65 1.84 2.69 -0.74
CA ASN A 65 0.85 2.31 0.27
C ASN A 65 1.52 1.77 1.56
N ASP A 66 2.43 2.54 2.14
CA ASP A 66 3.23 2.22 3.32
C ASP A 66 4.17 1.01 3.18
N ARG A 67 4.34 0.46 1.98
CA ARG A 67 5.27 -0.64 1.71
C ARG A 67 6.56 -0.12 1.13
N LEU A 68 7.66 -0.32 1.86
CA LEU A 68 9.00 -0.07 1.34
C LEU A 68 9.35 -1.15 0.29
N LEU A 69 9.61 -0.70 -0.92
CA LEU A 69 10.02 -1.53 -2.05
C LEU A 69 11.34 -1.01 -2.59
N ARG A 70 12.21 -1.94 -2.99
CA ARG A 70 13.51 -1.60 -3.56
C ARG A 70 13.44 -1.64 -5.08
N LEU A 71 13.97 -0.60 -5.69
CA LEU A 71 14.00 -0.36 -7.13
C LEU A 71 15.20 -1.08 -7.74
N SER A 72 14.98 -1.82 -8.82
CA SER A 72 16.10 -2.38 -9.59
C SER A 72 16.97 -1.25 -10.14
N PRO A 73 18.31 -1.35 -10.17
CA PRO A 73 19.17 -0.30 -10.74
C PRO A 73 18.80 0.09 -12.17
N ARG A 74 18.16 -0.83 -12.90
CA ARG A 74 17.70 -0.65 -14.29
C ARG A 74 16.20 -0.48 -14.44
N TYR A 75 15.48 -0.15 -13.36
CA TYR A 75 14.04 -0.03 -13.45
C TYR A 75 13.63 1.05 -14.45
N THR A 76 12.53 0.79 -15.17
CA THR A 76 11.94 1.73 -16.11
C THR A 76 10.73 2.44 -15.49
N PHE A 77 10.52 3.68 -15.89
CA PHE A 77 9.33 4.44 -15.52
C PHE A 77 8.59 4.87 -16.78
N SER A 78 7.30 4.55 -16.85
CA SER A 78 6.40 4.93 -17.94
C SER A 78 5.28 5.83 -17.43
N THR A 79 4.84 6.75 -18.27
CA THR A 79 3.59 7.51 -18.06
C THR A 79 2.60 7.15 -19.15
N LYS A 80 1.42 7.76 -19.19
CA LYS A 80 0.49 7.56 -20.33
C LYS A 80 1.00 8.20 -21.62
N ARG A 81 1.97 9.12 -21.53
CA ARG A 81 2.51 9.89 -22.64
C ARG A 81 3.84 9.36 -23.16
N SER A 82 4.58 8.60 -22.34
CA SER A 82 5.92 8.10 -22.70
C SER A 82 6.21 6.76 -22.03
N GLN A 83 6.78 5.83 -22.81
CA GLN A 83 7.30 4.54 -22.34
C GLN A 83 8.60 4.64 -21.51
N ARG A 84 9.28 5.79 -21.59
CA ARG A 84 10.47 6.09 -20.78
C ARG A 84 10.40 7.54 -20.34
N ALA A 85 9.77 7.74 -19.20
CA ALA A 85 9.67 9.02 -18.54
C ALA A 85 10.83 9.21 -17.56
N ALA A 86 11.16 10.48 -17.33
CA ALA A 86 12.13 10.89 -16.31
C ALA A 86 11.55 10.59 -14.92
N ARG A 87 12.38 10.07 -14.00
CA ARG A 87 11.95 9.64 -12.66
C ARG A 87 11.49 10.82 -11.80
N GLU A 88 12.04 12.00 -12.09
CA GLU A 88 11.77 13.28 -11.42
C GLU A 88 10.32 13.76 -11.63
N ILE A 89 9.61 13.17 -12.60
CA ILE A 89 8.18 13.44 -12.84
C ILE A 89 7.32 12.74 -11.79
N LEU A 90 7.78 11.61 -11.24
CA LEU A 90 7.06 10.84 -10.25
C LEU A 90 7.11 11.57 -8.90
N LYS A 91 5.93 11.76 -8.30
CA LYS A 91 5.78 12.50 -7.04
C LYS A 91 5.06 11.66 -6.00
N ALA A 92 5.24 12.04 -4.73
CA ALA A 92 4.35 11.57 -3.67
C ALA A 92 2.89 11.93 -4.01
N GLY A 93 1.96 11.02 -3.71
CA GLY A 93 0.54 11.10 -4.05
C GLY A 93 0.16 10.46 -5.39
N ASP A 94 1.11 10.27 -6.31
CA ASP A 94 0.85 9.65 -7.61
C ASP A 94 0.43 8.18 -7.47
N MET A 95 -0.60 7.77 -8.21
CA MET A 95 -1.00 6.37 -8.32
C MET A 95 -0.16 5.68 -9.39
N VAL A 96 0.53 4.62 -9.00
CA VAL A 96 1.38 3.81 -9.87
C VAL A 96 0.97 2.35 -9.86
N GLY A 97 1.22 1.68 -10.98
CA GLY A 97 1.33 0.23 -11.06
C GLY A 97 2.79 -0.17 -11.16
N PHE A 98 3.13 -1.34 -10.65
CA PHE A 98 4.50 -1.85 -10.68
C PHE A 98 4.56 -3.33 -11.00
N THR A 99 5.70 -3.75 -11.54
CA THR A 99 6.05 -5.16 -11.67
C THR A 99 7.34 -5.46 -10.92
N ILE A 100 7.44 -6.68 -10.42
CA ILE A 100 8.55 -7.22 -9.66
C ILE A 100 9.35 -8.15 -10.58
N GLY A 101 10.65 -7.94 -10.63
CA GLY A 101 11.58 -8.80 -11.36
C GLY A 101 11.79 -10.13 -10.64
N SER A 102 12.48 -11.06 -11.31
CA SER A 102 12.84 -12.34 -10.70
C SER A 102 13.79 -12.20 -9.50
N ASP A 103 14.41 -11.04 -9.34
CA ASP A 103 15.26 -10.65 -8.20
C ASP A 103 14.46 -10.11 -7.00
N GLY A 104 13.13 -10.02 -7.12
CA GLY A 104 12.27 -9.46 -6.07
C GLY A 104 12.29 -7.93 -6.00
N LEU A 105 12.96 -7.26 -6.94
CA LEU A 105 13.04 -5.80 -7.01
C LEU A 105 11.98 -5.25 -7.97
N VAL A 106 11.59 -3.99 -7.79
CA VAL A 106 10.70 -3.31 -8.75
C VAL A 106 11.46 -3.14 -10.07
N ALA A 107 10.99 -3.85 -11.10
CA ALA A 107 11.59 -3.84 -12.43
C ALA A 107 11.03 -2.71 -13.29
N ALA A 108 9.77 -2.33 -13.09
CA ALA A 108 9.15 -1.26 -13.84
C ALA A 108 8.00 -0.61 -13.06
N LEU A 109 7.80 0.68 -13.32
CA LEU A 109 6.75 1.53 -12.77
C LEU A 109 5.95 2.17 -13.91
N TRP A 110 4.64 2.28 -13.73
CA TRP A 110 3.74 2.98 -14.65
C TRP A 110 2.86 3.96 -13.89
N LEU A 111 2.87 5.23 -14.30
CA LEU A 111 1.97 6.25 -13.77
C LEU A 111 0.55 6.06 -14.29
N ILE A 112 -0.37 5.72 -13.39
CA ILE A 112 -1.77 5.44 -13.71
C ILE A 112 -2.62 6.69 -13.58
N GLU A 113 -2.47 7.42 -12.47
CA GLU A 113 -3.21 8.64 -12.18
C GLU A 113 -2.29 9.60 -11.41
N PRO A 114 -1.99 10.80 -11.94
CA PRO A 114 -1.20 11.77 -11.21
C PRO A 114 -2.01 12.37 -10.05
N GLU A 115 -1.34 12.75 -8.96
CA GLU A 115 -2.00 13.35 -7.78
C GLU A 115 -2.89 14.55 -8.18
N HIS A 116 -2.37 15.41 -9.07
CA HIS A 116 -3.04 16.65 -9.49
C HIS A 116 -4.32 16.44 -10.33
N SER A 117 -4.66 15.21 -10.73
CA SER A 117 -5.93 14.91 -11.41
C SER A 117 -7.13 14.78 -10.46
N LEU A 118 -6.90 14.85 -9.14
CA LEU A 118 -7.95 14.72 -8.12
C LEU A 118 -8.50 16.08 -7.63
N ARG A 119 -8.18 17.19 -8.31
CA ARG A 119 -8.67 18.54 -8.00
C ARG A 119 -9.55 19.11 -9.08
#